data_AF-A0A9D1J5I7-F1
#
_entry.id   AF-A0A9D1J5I7-F1
#
_cell.length_a   1.000
_cell.length_b   1.000
_cell.length_c   1.000
_cell.angle_alpha   90.00
_cell.angle_beta   90.00
_cell.angle_gamma   90.00
#
_symmetry.space_group_name_H-M   'P 1'
#
loop_
_entity.id
_entity.type
_entity.pdbx_description
1 polymer ?
#
loop_
_entity_poly.entity_id
_entity_poly.type
_entity_poly.pdbx_seq_one_letter_code
_entity_poly.pdbx_strand_id
1 'polypeptide(L)' 'MLEFKDVSFRYPGGPVIIPGLSFKIEKGEFVALAGSNGAGKSTIS' A
#
# COMPACT_ATOMS: atom_id res chain seq x y z
N MET A 1 5.99 0.71 15.31
CA MET A 1 6.72 0.51 14.05
C MET A 1 5.88 -0.41 13.20
N LEU A 2 5.47 0.07 12.03
CA LEU A 2 4.72 -0.68 11.03
C LEU A 2 5.60 -0.76 9.78
N GLU A 3 5.73 -1.93 9.18
CA GLU A 3 6.58 -2.13 8.01
C GLU A 3 5.87 -2.99 6.97
N PHE A 4 5.84 -2.50 5.73
CA PHE A 4 5.55 -3.27 4.54
C PHE A 4 6.86 -3.54 3.83
N LYS A 5 7.08 -4.79 3.44
CA LYS A 5 8.28 -5.22 2.72
C LYS A 5 7.89 -6.05 1.51
N ASP A 6 8.14 -5.49 0.34
CA ASP A 6 7.88 -6.07 -0.98
C ASP A 6 6.45 -6.63 -1.14
N VAL A 7 5.47 -5.92 -0.60
CA VAL A 7 4.08 -6.37 -0.58
C VAL A 7 3.46 -6.18 -1.95
N SER A 8 2.93 -7.26 -2.52
CA SER A 8 2.21 -7.23 -3.79
C SER A 8 0.77 -7.72 -3.62
N PHE A 9 -0.18 -7.06 -4.27
CA PHE A 9 -1.60 -7.43 -4.21
C PHE A 9 -2.30 -7.27 -5.56
N ARG A 10 -3.21 -8.21 -5.84
CA ARG A 10 -4.18 -8.16 -6.94
C ARG A 10 -5.51 -8.75 -6.48
N TYR A 11 -6.62 -8.24 -7.02
CA TYR A 11 -7.90 -8.92 -6.89
C TYR A 11 -7.96 -10.13 -7.83
N PRO A 12 -8.74 -11.19 -7.52
CA PRO A 12 -8.90 -12.34 -8.40
C PRO A 12 -9.31 -11.93 -9.82
N GLY A 13 -8.55 -12.38 -10.83
CA GLY A 13 -8.79 -12.06 -12.23
C GLY A 13 -8.42 -10.63 -12.66
N GLY A 14 -7.94 -9.78 -11.75
CA GLY A 14 -7.55 -8.40 -12.03
C GLY A 14 -6.05 -8.19 -12.20
N PRO A 15 -5.64 -6.98 -12.65
CA PRO A 15 -4.24 -6.59 -12.69
C PRO A 15 -3.66 -6.45 -11.27
N VAL A 16 -2.34 -6.47 -11.17
CA VAL A 16 -1.62 -6.12 -9.93
C VAL A 16 -1.87 -4.65 -9.63
N ILE A 17 -2.42 -4.37 -8.44
CA ILE A 17 -2.74 -3.00 -8.01
C ILE A 17 -1.69 -2.44 -7.04
N ILE A 18 -0.99 -3.32 -6.32
CA ILE A 18 0.16 -2.96 -5.49
C ILE A 18 1.32 -3.81 -6.01
N PRO A 19 2.28 -3.24 -6.76
CA PRO A 19 3.45 -3.98 -7.26
C PRO A 19 4.66 -3.72 -6.37
N GLY A 20 4.91 -4.58 -5.38
CA GLY A 20 6.14 -4.55 -4.56
C GLY A 20 6.28 -3.31 -3.67
N LEU A 21 5.23 -2.99 -2.90
CA LEU A 21 5.23 -1.85 -1.98
C LEU A 21 6.07 -2.13 -0.74
N SER A 22 7.05 -1.25 -0.51
CA SER A 22 7.90 -1.27 0.69
C SER A 22 7.90 0.10 1.36
N PHE A 23 7.49 0.17 2.62
CA PHE A 23 7.59 1.39 3.43
C PHE A 23 7.60 1.05 4.93
N LYS A 24 8.08 1.99 5.72
CA LYS A 24 8.15 1.89 7.17
C LYS A 24 7.53 3.13 7.79
N ILE A 25 6.74 2.94 8.83
CA ILE A 25 6.17 4.01 9.65
C ILE A 25 6.69 3.83 11.08
N GLU A 26 7.42 4.84 11.54
CA GLU A 26 7.95 4.90 12.89
C GLU A 26 6.91 5.39 13.89
N LYS A 27 7.17 5.16 15.17
CA LYS A 27 6.25 5.58 16.23
C LYS A 27 6.19 7.10 16.30
N GLY A 28 4.98 7.65 16.20
CA GLY A 28 4.75 9.10 16.25
C GLY A 28 4.72 9.77 14.86
N GLU A 29 4.98 9.03 13.79
CA GLU A 29 4.81 9.55 12.44
C GLU A 29 3.34 9.53 12.01
N PHE A 30 2.95 10.57 11.28
CA PHE A 30 1.67 10.65 10.60
C PHE A 30 1.91 10.63 9.10
N VAL A 31 1.31 9.67 8.40
CA VAL A 31 1.51 9.45 6.96
C VAL A 31 0.18 9.57 6.24
N ALA A 32 0.16 10.31 5.13
CA ALA A 32 -0.99 10.42 4.26
C ALA A 32 -0.82 9.50 3.03
N LEU A 33 -1.85 8.70 2.73
CA LEU A 33 -1.92 7.90 1.50
C LEU A 33 -2.64 8.71 0.40
N ALA A 34 -1.91 9.11 -0.63
CA ALA A 34 -2.43 9.90 -1.75
C ALA A 34 -2.25 9.18 -3.09
N GLY A 35 -3.14 9.44 -4.05
CA GLY A 35 -3.12 8.81 -5.38
C GLY A 35 -4.50 8.84 -6.05
N SER A 36 -4.55 8.51 -7.34
CA SER A 36 -5.79 8.46 -8.14
C SER A 36 -6.76 7.36 -7.66
N ASN A 37 -8.03 7.46 -8.05
CA ASN A 37 -9.01 6.40 -7.78
C ASN A 37 -8.55 5.08 -8.42
N GLY A 38 -8.68 3.98 -7.68
CA GLY A 38 -8.20 2.67 -8.11
C GLY A 38 -6.71 2.40 -7.85
N ALA A 39 -5.93 3.36 -7.32
CA ALA A 39 -4.50 3.18 -7.04
C ALA A 39 -4.18 2.26 -5.83
N GLY A 40 -5.15 1.51 -5.30
CA GLY A 40 -4.91 0.57 -4.18
C GLY A 40 -4.89 1.18 -2.78
N LYS A 41 -5.25 2.47 -2.61
CA LYS A 41 -5.25 3.15 -1.29
C LYS A 41 -6.11 2.43 -0.25
N SER A 42 -7.37 2.11 -0.58
CA SER A 42 -8.28 1.38 0.32
C SER A 42 -7.89 -0.08 0.54
N THR A 43 -6.98 -0.61 -0.27
CA THR A 43 -6.41 -1.94 -0.09
C THR A 43 -5.31 -1.93 0.98
N ILE A 44 -4.69 -0.77 1.22
CA ILE A 44 -3.59 -0.58 2.19
C ILE A 44 -4.11 -0.09 3.55
N SER A 45 -5.20 0.68 3.57
CA SER A 45 -5.81 1.26 4.79
C SER A 45 -6.41 0.22 5.72
#